data_AF-A0A6G7XRP7-F1
#
_entry.id   AF-A0A6G7XRP7-F1
#
_cell.length_a   1.000
_cell.length_b   1.000
_cell.length_c   1.000
_cell.angle_alpha   90.00
_cell.angle_beta   90.00
_cell.angle_gamma   90.00
#
_symmetry.space_group_name_H-M   'P 1'
#
loop_
_entity.id
_entity.type
_entity.pdbx_description
1 polymer ?
#
loop_
_entity_poly.entity_id
_entity_poly.type
_entity_poly.pdbx_seq_one_letter_code
_entity_poly.pdbx_strand_id
1 'polypeptide(L)'
;MSVRAPRCVATLVVMLVVMLVAGGCTSNAEPSRDYRPVDDRVLFRQVEDLPGVRSADISWDSSFTNGAVYSGTVRLERRVDPVDTLDHVTAILWQGRPDSSVILDVVTPRGSINNASIRLQDHLEIEERFGPQPGDGDVPPDAPPLPRPVPVR
;
A
#
# COMPACT_ATOMS: atom_id res chain seq x y z
N MET A 1 74.56 -19.87 -29.26
CA MET A 1 73.15 -20.02 -29.69
C MET A 1 72.27 -19.71 -28.50
N SER A 2 71.75 -18.48 -28.43
CA SER A 2 70.87 -18.00 -27.36
C SER A 2 69.44 -17.98 -27.87
N VAL A 3 68.54 -18.66 -27.17
CA VAL A 3 67.09 -18.55 -27.39
C VAL A 3 66.49 -18.10 -26.07
N ARG A 4 66.10 -16.82 -25.98
CA ARG A 4 65.21 -16.30 -24.94
C ARG A 4 63.88 -15.96 -25.60
N ALA A 5 62.85 -16.73 -25.29
CA ALA A 5 61.46 -16.40 -25.63
C ALA A 5 60.83 -15.62 -24.46
N PRO A 6 60.15 -14.49 -24.71
CA PRO A 6 59.47 -13.72 -23.69
C PRO A 6 57.97 -14.06 -23.65
N ARG A 7 57.34 -13.59 -22.57
CA ARG A 7 55.90 -13.29 -22.36
C ARG A 7 55.11 -14.35 -21.61
N CYS A 8 54.70 -13.97 -20.41
CA CYS A 8 53.34 -14.17 -19.92
C CYS A 8 53.02 -13.00 -18.97
N VAL A 9 52.71 -11.83 -19.56
CA VAL A 9 51.96 -10.78 -18.86
C VAL A 9 50.57 -10.80 -19.48
N ALA A 10 49.62 -11.38 -18.77
CA ALA A 10 48.20 -11.30 -19.09
C ALA A 10 47.42 -11.42 -17.77
N THR A 11 47.48 -10.35 -16.99
CA THR A 11 46.60 -10.13 -15.83
C THR A 11 45.19 -9.94 -16.38
N LEU A 12 44.44 -11.03 -16.48
CA LEU A 12 43.07 -11.04 -16.99
C LEU A 12 42.12 -10.52 -15.89
N VAL A 13 41.97 -9.20 -15.87
CA VAL A 13 40.95 -8.46 -15.11
C VAL A 13 39.65 -8.50 -15.91
N VAL A 14 38.73 -9.43 -15.61
CA VAL A 14 37.28 -9.22 -15.73
C VAL A 14 36.61 -10.17 -14.73
N MET A 15 36.52 -9.74 -13.48
CA MET A 15 35.78 -10.43 -12.43
C MET A 15 34.30 -10.14 -12.66
N LEU A 16 33.61 -11.19 -13.11
CA LEU A 16 32.18 -11.40 -13.25
C LEU A 16 31.43 -11.03 -11.94
N VAL A 17 30.89 -9.82 -11.84
CA VAL A 17 30.13 -9.37 -10.65
C VAL A 17 28.81 -8.72 -11.09
N VAL A 18 27.73 -9.49 -10.89
CA VAL A 18 26.37 -9.03 -10.53
C VAL A 18 25.60 -8.22 -11.59
N MET A 19 24.94 -8.94 -12.51
CA MET A 19 23.71 -8.49 -13.18
C MET A 19 22.63 -9.57 -13.07
N LEU A 20 22.30 -9.94 -11.83
CA LEU A 20 21.15 -10.77 -11.50
C LEU A 20 20.44 -10.08 -10.35
N VAL A 21 19.48 -9.21 -10.66
CA VAL A 21 18.28 -8.83 -9.87
C VAL A 21 17.66 -7.60 -10.56
N ALA A 22 16.33 -7.54 -10.55
CA ALA A 22 15.46 -6.50 -11.11
C ALA A 22 14.94 -6.70 -12.55
N GLY A 23 14.71 -7.95 -12.96
CA GLY A 23 13.61 -8.23 -13.90
C GLY A 23 12.29 -8.07 -13.14
N GLY A 24 11.71 -6.87 -13.17
CA GLY A 24 10.44 -6.56 -12.53
C GLY A 24 9.33 -7.47 -13.04
N CYS A 25 8.82 -8.33 -12.16
CA CYS A 25 7.49 -8.88 -12.32
C CYS A 25 6.53 -7.74 -12.01
N THR A 26 6.15 -6.96 -13.02
CA THR A 26 4.94 -6.15 -12.95
C THR A 26 3.78 -7.13 -13.03
N SER A 27 3.49 -7.79 -11.91
CA SER A 27 2.33 -8.65 -11.86
C SER A 27 1.13 -7.74 -11.75
N ASN A 28 0.39 -7.57 -12.85
CA ASN A 28 -1.06 -7.55 -12.76
C ASN A 28 -1.48 -8.93 -12.21
N ALA A 29 -1.13 -9.21 -10.95
CA ALA A 29 -1.44 -10.45 -10.28
C ALA A 29 -2.95 -10.41 -10.12
N GLU A 30 -3.64 -11.25 -10.88
CA GLU A 30 -5.01 -11.56 -10.53
C GLU A 30 -5.03 -11.93 -9.03
N PRO A 31 -6.01 -11.42 -8.26
CA PRO A 31 -6.13 -11.75 -6.85
C PRO A 31 -5.99 -13.26 -6.67
N SER A 32 -5.19 -13.69 -5.69
CA SER A 32 -4.98 -15.12 -5.47
C SER A 32 -6.33 -15.81 -5.29
N ARG A 33 -6.47 -17.06 -5.72
CA ARG A 33 -7.72 -17.82 -5.53
C ARG A 33 -8.13 -17.95 -4.05
N ASP A 34 -7.19 -17.69 -3.15
CA ASP A 34 -7.36 -17.73 -1.71
C ASP A 34 -7.58 -16.33 -1.08
N TYR A 35 -7.81 -15.30 -1.90
CA TYR A 35 -8.08 -13.93 -1.43
C TYR A 35 -9.36 -13.88 -0.56
N ARG A 36 -9.23 -13.34 0.64
CA ARG A 36 -10.22 -13.21 1.70
C ARG A 36 -10.24 -11.75 2.15
N PRO A 37 -11.09 -10.91 1.55
CA PRO A 37 -11.20 -9.51 1.94
C PRO A 37 -11.62 -9.40 3.41
N VAL A 38 -11.08 -8.42 4.12
CA VAL A 38 -11.65 -8.01 5.41
C VAL A 38 -13.01 -7.37 5.15
N ASP A 39 -14.00 -7.68 6.00
CA ASP A 39 -15.35 -7.12 5.88
C ASP A 39 -15.33 -5.60 5.99
N ASP A 40 -16.01 -4.92 5.06
CA ASP A 40 -16.08 -3.45 4.98
C ASP A 40 -16.46 -2.81 6.33
N ARG A 41 -17.36 -3.43 7.11
CA ARG A 41 -17.78 -2.89 8.43
C ARG A 41 -16.66 -2.93 9.45
N VAL A 42 -15.77 -3.92 9.36
CA VAL A 42 -14.59 -4.02 10.23
C VAL A 42 -13.59 -2.93 9.83
N LEU A 43 -13.35 -2.76 8.54
CA LEU A 43 -12.45 -1.72 8.01
C LEU A 43 -12.92 -0.32 8.40
N PHE A 44 -14.20 -0.02 8.18
CA PHE A 44 -14.75 1.30 8.49
C PHE A 44 -14.70 1.59 9.98
N ARG A 45 -14.98 0.59 10.83
CA ARG A 45 -14.82 0.73 12.28
C ARG A 45 -13.36 0.98 12.67
N GLN A 46 -12.40 0.31 12.05
CA GLN A 46 -10.97 0.56 12.31
C GLN A 46 -10.56 1.99 11.96
N VAL A 47 -11.10 2.54 10.87
CA VAL A 47 -10.87 3.93 10.50
C VAL A 47 -11.50 4.89 11.51
N GLU A 48 -12.72 4.61 11.98
CA GLU A 48 -13.38 5.39 13.03
C GLU A 48 -12.61 5.36 14.36
N ASP A 49 -11.97 4.23 14.69
CA ASP A 49 -11.20 4.02 15.91
C ASP A 49 -9.79 4.66 15.88
N LEU A 50 -9.35 5.21 14.73
CA LEU A 50 -8.04 5.85 14.62
C LEU A 50 -7.92 7.09 15.54
N PRO A 51 -6.78 7.26 16.24
CA PRO A 51 -6.59 8.41 17.13
C PRO A 51 -6.82 9.75 16.45
N GLY A 52 -7.80 10.50 16.96
CA GLY A 52 -8.11 11.85 16.49
C GLY A 52 -8.99 11.92 15.23
N VAL A 53 -9.52 10.79 14.76
CA VAL A 53 -10.66 10.76 13.84
C VAL A 53 -11.93 11.13 14.63
N ARG A 54 -12.70 12.09 14.11
CA ARG A 54 -13.99 12.52 14.68
C ARG A 54 -15.17 11.81 14.03
N SER A 55 -15.06 11.55 12.73
CA SER A 55 -16.07 10.88 11.94
C SER A 55 -15.43 10.35 10.66
N ALA A 56 -15.85 9.18 10.21
CA ALA A 56 -15.52 8.65 8.90
C ALA A 56 -16.83 8.33 8.17
N ASP A 57 -17.00 8.91 6.98
CA ASP A 57 -18.10 8.60 6.08
C ASP A 57 -17.49 7.96 4.84
N ILE A 58 -17.39 6.63 4.87
CA ILE A 58 -16.71 5.83 3.85
C ILE A 58 -17.69 4.80 3.32
N SER A 59 -17.69 4.63 2.02
CA SER A 59 -18.47 3.61 1.33
C SER A 59 -17.63 2.94 0.26
N TRP A 60 -18.00 1.70 -0.04
CA TRP A 60 -17.54 1.02 -1.24
C TRP A 60 -18.64 1.07 -2.29
N ASP A 61 -18.27 1.39 -3.52
CA ASP A 61 -19.14 1.31 -4.68
C ASP A 61 -18.39 0.63 -5.84
N SER A 62 -19.16 0.01 -6.73
CA SER A 62 -18.64 -0.49 -8.00
C SER A 62 -19.58 -0.11 -9.12
N SER A 63 -19.06 0.63 -10.10
CA SER A 63 -19.80 0.99 -11.31
C SER A 63 -18.95 0.79 -12.55
N PHE A 64 -19.61 0.70 -13.71
CA PHE A 64 -18.91 0.59 -14.99
C PHE A 64 -17.97 1.79 -15.25
N THR A 65 -18.34 2.99 -14.77
CA THR A 65 -17.57 4.21 -15.02
C THR A 65 -16.39 4.37 -14.06
N ASN A 66 -16.57 4.00 -12.78
CA ASN A 66 -15.58 4.28 -11.73
C ASN A 66 -14.78 3.04 -11.30
N GLY A 67 -15.12 1.86 -11.80
CA GLY A 67 -14.57 0.60 -11.29
C GLY A 67 -15.01 0.34 -9.85
N ALA A 68 -14.29 -0.55 -9.16
CA ALA A 68 -14.44 -0.79 -7.73
C ALA A 68 -13.62 0.24 -6.94
N VAL A 69 -14.27 0.96 -6.03
CA VAL A 69 -13.64 2.07 -5.32
C VAL A 69 -14.19 2.21 -3.90
N TYR A 70 -13.28 2.39 -2.96
CA TYR A 70 -13.61 2.97 -1.66
C TYR A 70 -13.54 4.49 -1.78
N SER A 71 -14.61 5.18 -1.41
CA SER A 71 -14.63 6.63 -1.40
C SER A 71 -15.32 7.20 -0.17
N GLY A 72 -14.93 8.42 0.20
CA GLY A 72 -15.45 9.02 1.41
C GLY A 72 -14.70 10.21 1.95
N THR A 73 -15.11 10.63 3.15
CA THR A 73 -14.51 11.73 3.89
C THR A 73 -14.21 11.32 5.32
N VAL A 74 -12.98 11.55 5.77
CA VAL A 74 -12.55 11.38 7.16
C VAL A 74 -12.31 12.76 7.77
N ARG A 75 -12.93 13.06 8.91
CA ARG A 75 -12.77 14.36 9.60
C ARG A 75 -11.90 14.21 10.84
N LEU A 76 -10.90 15.07 10.98
CA LEU A 76 -9.93 15.00 12.05
C LEU A 76 -10.08 16.09 13.11
N GLU A 77 -9.52 15.82 14.28
CA GLU A 77 -9.20 16.83 15.28
C GLU A 77 -8.07 17.76 14.82
N ARG A 78 -7.95 18.93 15.46
CA ARG A 78 -7.07 20.03 15.02
C ARG A 78 -5.56 19.73 15.14
N ARG A 79 -5.15 18.68 15.87
CA ARG A 79 -3.75 18.37 16.20
C ARG A 79 -3.24 17.08 15.58
N VAL A 80 -3.99 16.48 14.66
CA VAL A 80 -3.61 15.25 13.96
C VAL A 80 -2.96 15.62 12.63
N ASP A 81 -1.92 14.89 12.24
CA ASP A 81 -1.35 15.03 10.90
C ASP A 81 -2.30 14.40 9.87
N PRO A 82 -2.83 15.19 8.92
CA PRO A 82 -3.76 14.67 7.92
C PRO A 82 -3.09 13.77 6.88
N VAL A 83 -1.77 13.92 6.63
CA VAL A 83 -1.02 13.05 5.71
C VAL A 83 -0.87 11.66 6.34
N ASP A 84 -0.36 11.59 7.57
CA ASP A 84 -0.19 10.32 8.27
C ASP A 84 -1.52 9.59 8.47
N THR A 85 -2.60 10.33 8.74
CA THR A 85 -3.93 9.72 8.85
C THR A 85 -4.41 9.18 7.52
N LEU A 86 -4.21 9.92 6.42
CA LEU A 86 -4.60 9.46 5.09
C LEU A 86 -3.85 8.17 4.70
N ASP A 87 -2.57 8.06 5.04
CA ASP A 87 -1.79 6.83 4.89
C ASP A 87 -2.40 5.66 5.66
N HIS A 88 -2.66 5.86 6.96
CA HIS A 88 -3.24 4.80 7.80
C HIS A 88 -4.61 4.34 7.31
N VAL A 89 -5.47 5.29 6.91
CA VAL A 89 -6.79 4.95 6.36
C VAL A 89 -6.65 4.17 5.05
N THR A 90 -5.76 4.60 4.17
CA THR A 90 -5.51 3.89 2.89
C THR A 90 -5.00 2.48 3.15
N ALA A 91 -4.06 2.30 4.08
CA ALA A 91 -3.53 0.98 4.45
C ALA A 91 -4.58 0.05 5.10
N ILE A 92 -5.55 0.61 5.84
CA ILE A 92 -6.69 -0.16 6.35
C ILE A 92 -7.57 -0.62 5.17
N LEU A 93 -8.00 0.30 4.32
CA LEU A 93 -8.89 -0.02 3.19
C LEU A 93 -8.24 -0.94 2.15
N TRP A 94 -6.91 -0.95 2.07
CA TRP A 94 -6.16 -1.86 1.21
C TRP A 94 -6.41 -3.34 1.55
N GLN A 95 -6.81 -3.66 2.78
CA GLN A 95 -7.19 -5.02 3.19
C GLN A 95 -8.61 -5.43 2.76
N GLY A 96 -9.34 -4.53 2.11
CA GLY A 96 -10.72 -4.73 1.72
C GLY A 96 -10.86 -5.55 0.45
N ARG A 97 -11.65 -5.03 -0.47
CA ARG A 97 -12.07 -5.78 -1.66
C ARG A 97 -10.94 -5.79 -2.70
N PRO A 98 -10.76 -6.90 -3.42
CA PRO A 98 -9.70 -6.98 -4.43
C PRO A 98 -9.90 -5.91 -5.51
N ASP A 99 -8.79 -5.47 -6.11
CA ASP A 99 -8.74 -4.53 -7.24
C ASP A 99 -9.42 -3.18 -6.98
N SER A 100 -9.72 -2.87 -5.72
CA SER A 100 -10.39 -1.63 -5.35
C SER A 100 -9.39 -0.48 -5.22
N SER A 101 -9.72 0.65 -5.83
CA SER A 101 -9.00 1.91 -5.63
C SER A 101 -9.48 2.64 -4.36
N VAL A 102 -8.74 3.65 -3.92
CA VAL A 102 -9.07 4.46 -2.74
C VAL A 102 -9.10 5.95 -3.09
N ILE A 103 -10.25 6.59 -2.90
CA ILE A 103 -10.46 8.02 -3.15
C ILE A 103 -11.06 8.67 -1.91
N LEU A 104 -10.22 9.21 -1.04
CA LEU A 104 -10.63 9.81 0.22
C LEU A 104 -10.22 11.27 0.31
N ASP A 105 -11.06 12.03 1.00
CA ASP A 105 -10.72 13.34 1.53
C ASP A 105 -10.54 13.27 3.05
N VAL A 106 -9.37 13.68 3.53
CA VAL A 106 -9.12 13.93 4.96
C VAL A 106 -9.27 15.41 5.24
N VAL A 107 -10.27 15.76 6.06
CA VAL A 107 -10.67 17.14 6.35
C VAL A 107 -10.23 17.52 7.76
N THR A 108 -9.51 18.62 7.86
CA THR A 108 -9.12 19.26 9.12
C THR A 108 -9.79 20.64 9.25
N PRO A 109 -9.76 21.28 10.43
CA PRO A 109 -10.21 22.67 10.57
C PRO A 109 -9.43 23.69 9.72
N ARG A 110 -8.29 23.31 9.12
CA ARG A 110 -7.42 24.20 8.34
C ARG A 110 -7.50 23.96 6.83
N GLY A 111 -8.16 22.89 6.39
CA GLY A 111 -8.21 22.49 4.98
C GLY A 111 -8.36 20.97 4.83
N SER A 112 -8.32 20.49 3.59
CA SER A 112 -8.39 19.08 3.25
C SER A 112 -7.16 18.62 2.47
N ILE A 113 -6.85 17.33 2.56
CA ILE A 113 -5.90 16.62 1.73
C ILE A 113 -6.57 15.35 1.21
N ASN A 114 -6.17 14.87 0.03
CA ASN A 114 -6.70 13.65 -0.56
C ASN A 114 -5.61 12.76 -1.12
N ASN A 115 -5.98 11.54 -1.52
CA ASN A 115 -5.05 10.56 -2.09
C ASN A 115 -4.24 11.12 -3.28
N ALA A 116 -4.82 11.99 -4.10
CA ALA A 116 -4.14 12.66 -5.21
C ALA A 116 -2.92 13.46 -4.76
N SER A 117 -3.09 14.14 -3.63
CA SER A 117 -2.08 15.04 -3.08
C SER A 117 -0.83 14.30 -2.60
N ILE A 118 -0.94 12.99 -2.36
CA ILE A 118 0.14 12.16 -1.83
C ILE A 118 0.48 10.96 -2.73
N ARG A 119 -0.01 10.95 -3.98
CA ARG A 119 0.22 9.88 -4.98
C ARG A 119 -0.20 8.50 -4.45
N LEU A 120 -1.48 8.38 -4.09
CA LEU A 120 -2.12 7.12 -3.68
C LEU A 120 -3.49 6.93 -4.35
N GLN A 121 -3.64 7.33 -5.61
CA GLN A 121 -4.93 7.25 -6.31
C GLN A 121 -5.09 5.95 -7.09
N ASP A 122 -3.98 5.43 -7.60
CA ASP A 122 -3.99 4.22 -8.41
C ASP A 122 -3.47 3.01 -7.62
N HIS A 123 -3.84 1.84 -8.09
CA HIS A 123 -3.50 0.57 -7.44
C HIS A 123 -1.98 0.37 -7.34
N LEU A 124 -1.23 0.78 -8.36
CA LEU A 124 0.21 0.59 -8.42
C LEU A 124 0.92 1.48 -7.40
N GLU A 125 0.50 2.73 -7.25
CA GLU A 125 0.99 3.65 -6.23
C GLU A 125 0.75 3.13 -4.80
N ILE A 126 -0.43 2.56 -4.55
CA ILE A 126 -0.77 1.97 -3.26
C ILE A 126 0.06 0.71 -3.01
N GLU A 127 0.23 -0.15 -4.02
CA GLU A 127 1.06 -1.35 -3.94
C GLU A 127 2.56 -1.02 -3.77
N GLU A 128 3.07 0.01 -4.44
CA GLU A 128 4.45 0.49 -4.27
C GLU A 128 4.71 0.97 -2.83
N ARG A 129 3.69 1.57 -2.18
CA ARG A 129 3.81 2.11 -0.83
C ARG A 129 3.60 1.08 0.28
N PHE A 130 2.60 0.21 0.14
CA PHE A 130 2.18 -0.72 1.20
C PHE A 130 2.46 -2.18 0.89
N GLY A 131 2.99 -2.47 -0.30
CA GLY A 131 3.14 -3.82 -0.83
C GLY A 131 1.85 -4.37 -1.44
N PRO A 132 1.90 -5.63 -1.91
CA PRO A 132 0.77 -6.30 -2.54
C PRO A 132 -0.48 -6.24 -1.68
N GLN A 133 -1.66 -6.18 -2.31
CA GLN A 133 -2.92 -6.18 -1.60
C GLN A 133 -3.04 -7.43 -0.72
N PRO A 134 -3.14 -7.29 0.62
CA PRO A 134 -3.17 -8.44 1.50
C PRO A 134 -4.48 -9.20 1.29
N GLY A 135 -4.34 -10.43 0.82
CA GLY A 135 -5.47 -11.32 0.52
C GLY A 135 -5.79 -12.33 1.61
N ASP A 136 -5.05 -12.35 2.69
CA ASP A 136 -5.30 -13.18 3.87
C ASP A 136 -5.80 -12.35 5.07
N GLY A 137 -5.92 -11.03 4.88
CA GLY A 137 -6.24 -10.08 5.94
C GLY A 137 -5.03 -9.79 6.86
N ASP A 138 -3.82 -10.22 6.50
CA ASP A 138 -2.63 -9.81 7.23
C ASP A 138 -2.32 -8.34 6.93
N VAL A 139 -2.13 -7.58 8.00
CA VAL A 139 -1.81 -6.15 7.90
C VAL A 139 -0.42 -5.98 7.30
N PRO A 140 -0.22 -5.06 6.34
CA PRO A 140 1.12 -4.71 5.88
C PRO A 140 2.04 -4.45 7.09
N PRO A 141 3.34 -4.84 7.06
CA PRO A 141 4.21 -4.77 8.24
C PRO A 141 4.26 -3.41 8.92
N ASP A 142 4.03 -2.35 8.16
CA ASP A 142 4.07 -0.94 8.60
C ASP A 142 2.68 -0.34 8.86
N ALA A 143 1.61 -1.10 8.65
CA ALA A 143 0.26 -0.64 8.93
C ALA A 143 -0.09 -0.81 10.43
N PRO A 144 -0.91 0.08 11.01
CA PRO A 144 -1.26 0.03 12.42
C PRO A 144 -1.84 -1.35 12.80
N PRO A 145 -1.46 -1.93 13.95
CA PRO A 145 -1.95 -3.25 14.35
C PRO A 145 -3.47 -3.25 14.45
N LEU A 146 -4.12 -4.30 13.92
CA LEU A 146 -5.58 -4.47 14.05
C LEU A 146 -5.99 -4.36 15.53
N PRO A 147 -7.13 -3.74 15.84
CA PRO A 147 -7.72 -3.85 17.17
C PRO A 147 -7.90 -5.33 17.49
N ARG A 148 -7.41 -5.77 18.66
CA ARG A 148 -7.69 -7.13 19.13
C ARG A 148 -9.21 -7.30 19.22
N PRO A 149 -9.79 -8.39 18.70
CA PRO A 149 -11.22 -8.62 18.80
C PRO A 149 -11.60 -8.57 20.28
N VAL A 150 -12.47 -7.63 20.65
CA VAL A 150 -13.03 -7.58 22.00
C VAL A 150 -13.92 -8.81 22.14
N PRO A 151 -13.64 -9.74 23.06
CA PRO A 151 -14.51 -10.88 23.28
C PRO A 151 -15.90 -10.36 23.67
N VAL A 152 -16.89 -10.67 22.85
CA VAL A 152 -18.30 -10.39 23.14
C VAL A 152 -18.65 -11.16 24.41
N ARG A 153 -19.02 -10.43 25.47
CA ARG A 153 -19.51 -11.00 26.74
C ARG A 153 -21.02 -11.21 26.69
#